data_AF-A0AAT9T873-F1
#
_entry.id   AF-A0AAT9T873-F1
#
_cell.length_a   1.000
_cell.length_b   1.000
_cell.length_c   1.000
_cell.angle_alpha   90.00
_cell.angle_beta   90.00
_cell.angle_gamma   90.00
#
_symmetry.space_group_name_H-M   'P 1'
#
loop_
_entity.id
_entity.type
_entity.pdbx_description
1 polymer ?
#
loop_
_entity_poly.entity_id
_entity_poly.type
_entity_poly.pdbx_seq_one_letter_code
_entity_poly.pdbx_strand_id
1 'polypeptide(L)'
;MLSHPAGDVALFEPDHPDLPAAAEVVLAWARSYLCRPHPDLGRGGDVCPYTAVSLERGGLFLAVHPGRPDLRAVMTAYRDWFPDLPPREWPGARYRTVLVVLPDVPPGEIDRTQRELKPGFVERGLMIGEFHPGPPSAPGLWNADFRPMRSPLPLLAVRHMVAADAPFLRADPEQLAAYRRRFGDRGAYR
;
A
#
# COMPACT_ATOMS: atom_id res chain seq x y z
N MET A 1 2.13 -19.83 1.64
CA MET A 1 2.71 -18.96 0.60
C MET A 1 1.84 -19.09 -0.65
N LEU A 2 1.47 -17.97 -1.25
CA LEU A 2 0.79 -17.93 -2.55
C LEU A 2 1.84 -17.66 -3.62
N SER A 3 1.82 -18.45 -4.70
CA SER A 3 2.68 -18.22 -5.86
C SER A 3 1.83 -17.75 -7.02
N HIS A 4 2.31 -16.73 -7.75
CA HIS A 4 1.65 -16.31 -8.97
C HIS A 4 1.73 -17.43 -10.02
N PRO A 5 0.70 -17.66 -10.85
CA PRO A 5 0.70 -18.76 -11.81
C PRO A 5 1.85 -18.75 -12.83
N ALA A 6 2.42 -17.56 -13.12
CA ALA A 6 3.60 -17.44 -13.98
C ALA A 6 4.94 -17.68 -13.25
N GLY A 7 4.93 -17.87 -11.92
CA GLY A 7 6.09 -18.20 -11.09
C GLY A 7 7.07 -17.05 -10.81
N ASP A 8 6.74 -15.84 -11.26
CA ASP A 8 7.57 -14.63 -11.23
C ASP A 8 7.48 -13.85 -9.91
N VAL A 9 6.37 -13.98 -9.18
CA VAL A 9 6.17 -13.33 -7.88
C VAL A 9 5.47 -14.27 -6.88
N ALA A 10 5.77 -14.07 -5.59
CA ALA A 10 5.15 -14.81 -4.49
C ALA A 10 4.69 -13.87 -3.38
N LEU A 11 3.78 -14.36 -2.55
CA LEU A 11 3.20 -13.68 -1.39
C LEU A 11 3.19 -14.60 -0.17
N PHE A 12 3.50 -14.03 0.98
CA PHE A 12 3.43 -14.65 2.28
C PHE A 12 2.26 -14.09 3.06
N GLU A 13 1.57 -14.96 3.78
CA GLU A 13 0.64 -14.56 4.83
C GLU A 13 1.43 -14.15 6.09
N PRO A 14 0.87 -13.31 6.97
CA PRO A 14 1.59 -12.77 8.12
C PRO A 14 2.03 -13.82 9.15
N ASP A 15 1.41 -14.99 9.16
CA ASP A 15 1.67 -16.13 10.05
C ASP A 15 2.41 -17.28 9.35
N HIS A 16 2.91 -17.05 8.13
CA HIS A 16 3.68 -18.06 7.41
C HIS A 16 4.95 -18.44 8.19
N PRO A 17 5.25 -19.74 8.41
CA PRO A 17 6.38 -20.17 9.24
C PRO A 17 7.74 -19.75 8.66
N ASP A 18 7.82 -19.68 7.33
CA ASP A 18 9.03 -19.25 6.60
C ASP A 18 8.95 -17.80 6.11
N LEU A 19 8.31 -16.91 6.89
CA LEU A 19 8.24 -15.50 6.52
C LEU A 19 9.65 -14.91 6.46
N PRO A 20 10.08 -14.26 5.35
CA PRO A 20 11.43 -13.72 5.27
C PRO A 20 11.67 -12.61 6.32
N ALA A 21 12.88 -12.52 6.87
CA ALA A 21 13.22 -11.57 7.95
C ALA A 21 12.86 -10.11 7.62
N ALA A 22 13.05 -9.66 6.38
CA ALA A 22 12.65 -8.31 5.95
C ALA A 22 11.12 -8.10 6.04
N ALA A 23 10.33 -9.12 5.72
CA ALA A 23 8.88 -9.09 5.88
C ALA A 23 8.47 -9.14 7.36
N GLU A 24 9.18 -9.87 8.22
CA GLU A 24 8.95 -9.85 9.67
C GLU A 24 9.14 -8.44 10.26
N VAL A 25 10.23 -7.75 9.87
CA VAL A 25 10.50 -6.36 10.28
C VAL A 25 9.36 -5.43 9.87
N VAL A 26 8.89 -5.53 8.62
CA VAL A 26 7.78 -4.72 8.11
C VAL A 26 6.47 -5.09 8.80
N LEU A 27 6.20 -6.36 9.07
CA LEU A 27 5.00 -6.81 9.77
C LEU A 27 4.97 -6.30 11.22
N ALA A 28 6.10 -6.37 11.92
CA ALA A 28 6.24 -5.83 13.27
C ALA A 28 6.02 -4.31 13.30
N TRP A 29 6.58 -3.58 12.31
CA TRP A 29 6.32 -2.15 12.14
C TRP A 29 4.85 -1.85 11.83
N ALA A 30 4.22 -2.60 10.91
CA ALA A 30 2.81 -2.42 10.57
C ALA A 30 1.92 -2.55 11.82
N ARG A 31 2.18 -3.57 12.66
CA ARG A 31 1.44 -3.79 13.92
C ARG A 31 1.70 -2.72 14.98
N SER A 32 2.93 -2.22 15.10
CA SER A 32 3.34 -1.27 16.15
C SER A 32 3.13 0.20 15.79
N TYR A 33 3.02 0.51 14.50
CA TYR A 33 2.88 1.89 14.02
C TYR A 33 1.59 2.09 13.21
N LEU A 34 1.38 1.33 12.13
CA LEU A 34 0.21 1.54 11.27
C LEU A 34 -1.11 1.22 11.98
N CYS A 35 -1.12 0.19 12.84
CA CYS A 35 -2.28 -0.23 13.63
C CYS A 35 -2.36 0.46 15.00
N ARG A 36 -1.71 1.62 15.17
CA ARG A 36 -1.71 2.37 16.44
C ARG A 36 -2.06 3.83 16.19
N PRO A 37 -2.69 4.52 17.16
CA PRO A 37 -2.83 5.96 17.12
C PRO A 37 -1.46 6.64 17.26
N HIS A 38 -1.35 7.86 16.75
CA HIS A 38 -0.14 8.68 16.89
C HIS A 38 -0.53 10.10 17.31
N PRO A 39 0.13 10.70 18.33
CA PRO A 39 -0.22 12.04 18.83
C PRO A 39 -0.16 13.11 17.73
N ASP A 40 0.85 13.03 16.87
CA ASP A 40 1.05 14.00 15.78
C ASP A 40 0.20 13.70 14.53
N LEU A 41 -0.66 12.67 14.52
CA LEU A 41 -1.45 12.31 13.33
C LEU A 41 -2.40 13.43 12.89
N GLY A 42 -2.88 14.24 13.85
CA GLY A 42 -3.87 15.31 13.62
C GLY A 42 -5.32 14.84 13.60
N ARG A 43 -5.58 13.54 13.81
CA ARG A 43 -6.92 12.95 14.02
C ARG A 43 -6.86 11.79 15.01
N GLY A 44 -8.02 11.39 15.54
CA GLY A 44 -8.14 10.17 16.34
C GLY A 44 -7.98 8.88 15.53
N GLY A 45 -7.75 7.78 16.24
CA GLY A 45 -7.61 6.43 15.69
C GLY A 45 -6.23 6.16 15.09
N ASP A 46 -6.12 5.01 14.42
CA ASP A 46 -4.84 4.49 13.93
C ASP A 46 -4.24 5.33 12.79
N VAL A 47 -2.91 5.31 12.68
CA VAL A 47 -2.16 5.93 11.58
C VAL A 47 -2.73 5.47 10.23
N CYS A 48 -2.90 4.16 10.05
CA CYS A 48 -3.58 3.59 8.89
C CYS A 48 -4.91 2.95 9.31
N PRO A 49 -6.06 3.44 8.82
CA PRO A 49 -7.36 2.86 9.17
C PRO A 49 -7.64 1.50 8.50
N TYR A 50 -6.72 1.00 7.66
CA TYR A 50 -6.88 -0.24 6.90
C TYR A 50 -6.10 -1.42 7.48
N THR A 51 -4.89 -1.18 7.98
CA THR A 51 -3.93 -2.26 8.23
C THR A 51 -4.41 -3.22 9.32
N ALA A 52 -5.01 -2.73 10.39
CA ALA A 52 -5.54 -3.57 11.46
C ALA A 52 -6.64 -4.50 10.94
N VAL A 53 -7.60 -3.97 10.17
CA VAL A 53 -8.72 -4.73 9.60
C VAL A 53 -8.23 -5.71 8.53
N SER A 54 -7.21 -5.33 7.75
CA SER A 54 -6.57 -6.20 6.75
C SER A 54 -5.92 -7.43 7.42
N LEU A 55 -5.20 -7.23 8.53
CA LEU A 55 -4.63 -8.32 9.33
C LEU A 55 -5.71 -9.22 9.92
N GLU A 56 -6.71 -8.65 10.58
CA GLU A 56 -7.79 -9.40 11.24
C GLU A 56 -8.57 -10.28 10.24
N ARG A 57 -8.75 -9.80 9.01
CA ARG A 57 -9.53 -10.48 7.96
C ARG A 57 -8.69 -11.35 7.03
N GLY A 58 -7.41 -11.57 7.34
CA GLY A 58 -6.51 -12.36 6.47
C GLY A 58 -6.32 -11.75 5.07
N GLY A 59 -6.44 -10.43 4.94
CA GLY A 59 -6.30 -9.70 3.69
C GLY A 59 -4.93 -9.04 3.50
N LEU A 60 -4.02 -9.16 4.47
CA LEU A 60 -2.67 -8.59 4.36
C LEU A 60 -1.69 -9.65 3.87
N PHE A 61 -0.97 -9.32 2.80
CA PHE A 61 0.08 -10.18 2.23
C PHE A 61 1.40 -9.42 2.16
N LEU A 62 2.50 -10.16 2.28
CA LEU A 62 3.85 -9.63 2.21
C LEU A 62 4.63 -10.27 1.06
N ALA A 63 5.47 -9.50 0.41
CA ALA A 63 6.46 -9.99 -0.55
C ALA A 63 7.82 -9.38 -0.21
N VAL A 64 8.90 -10.09 -0.54
CA VAL A 64 10.27 -9.58 -0.41
C VAL A 64 10.99 -9.79 -1.72
N HIS A 65 11.53 -8.72 -2.29
CA HIS A 65 12.41 -8.76 -3.45
C HIS A 65 13.79 -8.20 -3.06
N PRO A 66 14.79 -9.05 -2.78
CA PRO A 66 16.15 -8.61 -2.52
C PRO A 66 16.80 -8.05 -3.80
N GLY A 67 17.86 -7.26 -3.62
CA GLY A 67 18.54 -6.55 -4.69
C GLY A 67 17.71 -5.41 -5.27
N ARG A 68 17.96 -5.10 -6.55
CA ARG A 68 17.33 -3.98 -7.26
C ARG A 68 16.62 -4.50 -8.51
N PRO A 69 15.44 -5.14 -8.36
CA PRO A 69 14.71 -5.69 -9.48
C PRO A 69 14.12 -4.58 -10.35
N ASP A 70 13.61 -4.93 -11.53
CA ASP A 70 12.76 -4.02 -12.31
C ASP A 70 11.45 -3.78 -11.54
N LEU A 71 11.39 -2.67 -10.80
CA LEU A 71 10.25 -2.32 -9.96
C LEU A 71 8.97 -2.12 -10.78
N ARG A 72 9.07 -1.66 -12.03
CA ARG A 72 7.91 -1.48 -12.90
C ARG A 72 7.30 -2.83 -13.26
N ALA A 73 8.14 -3.79 -13.64
CA ALA A 73 7.70 -5.15 -13.93
C ALA A 73 7.09 -5.80 -12.68
N VAL A 74 7.81 -5.78 -11.56
CA VAL A 74 7.38 -6.39 -10.27
C VAL A 74 6.04 -5.83 -9.80
N MET A 75 5.90 -4.50 -9.75
CA MET A 75 4.67 -3.88 -9.27
C MET A 75 3.51 -4.05 -10.26
N THR A 76 3.80 -4.14 -11.55
CA THR A 76 2.78 -4.46 -12.56
C THR A 76 2.25 -5.89 -12.38
N ALA A 77 3.12 -6.86 -12.12
CA ALA A 77 2.72 -8.24 -11.82
C ALA A 77 1.81 -8.29 -10.57
N TYR A 78 2.19 -7.63 -9.47
CA TYR A 78 1.34 -7.57 -8.28
C TYR A 78 0.02 -6.86 -8.53
N ARG A 79 0.00 -5.76 -9.29
CA ARG A 79 -1.23 -5.04 -9.66
C ARG A 79 -2.21 -5.95 -10.40
N ASP A 80 -1.71 -6.71 -11.37
CA ASP A 80 -2.54 -7.53 -12.24
C ASP A 80 -3.00 -8.82 -11.53
N TRP A 81 -2.19 -9.34 -10.59
CA TRP A 81 -2.58 -10.45 -9.72
C TRP A 81 -3.53 -10.07 -8.58
N PHE A 82 -3.44 -8.83 -8.08
CA PHE A 82 -4.18 -8.37 -6.89
C PHE A 82 -5.70 -8.70 -6.89
N PRO A 83 -6.44 -8.58 -8.00
CA PRO A 83 -7.87 -8.95 -8.05
C PRO A 83 -8.14 -10.42 -7.71
N ASP A 84 -7.17 -11.31 -7.92
CA ASP A 84 -7.28 -12.75 -7.70
C ASP A 84 -6.87 -13.21 -6.30
N LEU A 85 -6.35 -12.32 -5.46
CA LEU A 85 -5.96 -12.70 -4.10
C LEU A 85 -7.17 -12.95 -3.20
N PRO A 86 -7.13 -13.89 -2.25
CA PRO A 86 -8.16 -13.96 -1.20
C PRO A 86 -8.06 -12.74 -0.26
N PRO A 87 -9.14 -12.37 0.46
CA PRO A 87 -10.53 -12.71 0.17
C PRO A 87 -11.01 -12.10 -1.17
N ARG A 88 -11.68 -12.90 -2.01
CA ARG A 88 -12.17 -12.46 -3.33
C ARG A 88 -13.51 -11.74 -3.25
N GLU A 89 -14.33 -12.07 -2.26
CA GLU A 89 -15.70 -11.58 -2.14
C GLU A 89 -15.79 -10.24 -1.39
N TRP A 90 -16.73 -9.40 -1.80
CA TRP A 90 -17.07 -8.18 -1.06
C TRP A 90 -17.95 -8.52 0.16
N PRO A 91 -17.78 -7.83 1.30
CA PRO A 91 -16.91 -6.67 1.53
C PRO A 91 -15.46 -7.01 1.93
N GLY A 92 -15.11 -8.28 2.11
CA GLY A 92 -13.78 -8.72 2.57
C GLY A 92 -12.65 -8.25 1.64
N ALA A 93 -12.87 -8.37 0.34
CA ALA A 93 -11.94 -7.96 -0.72
C ALA A 93 -11.44 -6.52 -0.59
N ARG A 94 -12.23 -5.62 0.02
CA ARG A 94 -11.89 -4.22 0.28
C ARG A 94 -10.61 -4.04 1.08
N TYR A 95 -10.37 -4.96 2.03
CA TYR A 95 -9.26 -4.88 2.97
C TYR A 95 -8.06 -5.70 2.51
N ARG A 96 -8.02 -6.11 1.23
CA ARG A 96 -6.80 -6.67 0.64
C ARG A 96 -5.71 -5.60 0.58
N THR A 97 -4.53 -5.98 1.06
CA THR A 97 -3.32 -5.16 1.03
C THR A 97 -2.14 -6.05 0.72
N VAL A 98 -1.29 -5.64 -0.23
CA VAL A 98 -0.01 -6.27 -0.50
C VAL A 98 1.09 -5.30 -0.12
N LEU A 99 2.03 -5.72 0.71
CA LEU A 99 3.23 -4.97 1.08
C LEU A 99 4.44 -5.62 0.38
N VAL A 100 5.00 -4.94 -0.62
CA VAL A 100 6.18 -5.40 -1.38
C VAL A 100 7.43 -4.76 -0.80
N VAL A 101 8.18 -5.52 0.00
CA VAL A 101 9.40 -5.07 0.70
C VAL A 101 10.61 -5.16 -0.23
N LEU A 102 11.38 -4.07 -0.29
CA LEU A 102 12.44 -3.81 -1.25
C LEU A 102 13.70 -3.34 -0.51
N PRO A 103 14.37 -4.23 0.25
CA PRO A 103 15.38 -3.84 1.25
C PRO A 103 16.58 -3.09 0.65
N ASP A 104 16.96 -3.40 -0.59
CA ASP A 104 18.16 -2.84 -1.24
C ASP A 104 17.84 -1.69 -2.21
N VAL A 105 16.58 -1.25 -2.28
CA VAL A 105 16.14 -0.17 -3.17
C VAL A 105 16.16 1.17 -2.44
N PRO A 106 16.84 2.20 -2.97
CA PRO A 106 16.95 3.49 -2.29
C PRO A 106 15.62 4.26 -2.26
N PRO A 107 15.37 5.09 -1.23
CA PRO A 107 14.14 5.89 -1.09
C PRO A 107 13.71 6.66 -2.34
N GLY A 108 14.66 7.32 -3.01
CA GLY A 108 14.36 8.13 -4.20
C GLY A 108 13.89 7.30 -5.41
N GLU A 109 14.16 5.99 -5.43
CA GLU A 109 13.65 5.09 -6.46
C GLU A 109 12.22 4.61 -6.11
N ILE A 110 11.93 4.33 -4.85
CA ILE A 110 10.57 4.04 -4.36
C ILE A 110 9.61 5.19 -4.71
N ASP A 111 10.00 6.41 -4.36
CA ASP A 111 9.26 7.64 -4.65
C ASP A 111 8.98 7.83 -6.15
N ARG A 112 9.99 7.57 -6.98
CA ARG A 112 9.89 7.71 -8.44
C ARG A 112 8.96 6.65 -9.02
N THR A 113 9.15 5.39 -8.64
CA THR A 113 8.31 4.28 -9.09
C THR A 113 6.86 4.48 -8.70
N GLN A 114 6.59 4.92 -7.47
CA GLN A 114 5.22 5.20 -7.05
C GLN A 114 4.58 6.27 -7.93
N ARG A 115 5.25 7.41 -8.14
CA ARG A 115 4.75 8.49 -9.00
C ARG A 115 4.48 8.02 -10.42
N GLU A 116 5.41 7.26 -11.01
CA GLU A 116 5.31 6.77 -12.39
C GLU A 116 4.17 5.75 -12.58
N LEU A 117 3.92 4.90 -11.58
CA LEU A 117 2.92 3.83 -11.70
C LEU A 117 1.53 4.23 -11.21
N LYS A 118 1.42 5.26 -10.37
CA LYS A 118 0.16 5.69 -9.75
C LYS A 118 -1.00 5.83 -10.75
N PRO A 119 -0.86 6.47 -11.93
CA PRO A 119 -1.96 6.57 -12.88
C PRO A 119 -2.53 5.20 -13.28
N GLY A 120 -1.66 4.21 -13.56
CA GLY A 120 -2.07 2.88 -13.97
C GLY A 120 -2.70 2.02 -12.86
N PHE A 121 -2.41 2.32 -11.59
CA PHE A 121 -3.10 1.72 -10.43
C PHE A 121 -4.45 2.38 -10.18
N VAL A 122 -4.49 3.72 -10.21
CA VAL A 122 -5.69 4.53 -9.98
C VAL A 122 -6.76 4.23 -11.03
N GLU A 123 -6.39 4.06 -12.28
CA GLU A 123 -7.30 3.67 -13.37
C GLU A 123 -8.04 2.34 -13.08
N ARG A 124 -7.39 1.42 -12.36
CA ARG A 124 -7.96 0.12 -11.97
C ARG A 124 -8.66 0.14 -10.62
N GLY A 125 -8.85 1.33 -10.03
CA GLY A 125 -9.45 1.47 -8.71
C GLY A 125 -8.56 0.97 -7.57
N LEU A 126 -7.24 0.97 -7.78
CA LEU A 126 -6.23 0.63 -6.77
C LEU A 126 -5.46 1.87 -6.34
N MET A 127 -4.87 1.80 -5.15
CA MET A 127 -3.88 2.77 -4.67
C MET A 127 -2.52 2.09 -4.58
N ILE A 128 -1.48 2.83 -4.95
CA ILE A 128 -0.07 2.48 -4.71
C ILE A 128 0.53 3.50 -3.73
N GLY A 129 1.08 3.00 -2.61
CA GLY A 129 1.69 3.82 -1.56
C GLY A 129 3.18 3.55 -1.42
N GLU A 130 3.95 4.61 -1.22
CA GLU A 130 5.39 4.62 -1.03
C GLU A 130 5.76 4.68 0.46
N PHE A 131 6.63 3.79 0.95
CA PHE A 131 7.19 3.92 2.29
C PHE A 131 8.69 3.65 2.28
N HIS A 132 9.44 4.40 3.08
CA HIS A 132 10.88 4.19 3.23
C HIS A 132 11.47 4.84 4.51
N PRO A 133 12.73 4.54 4.88
CA PRO A 133 13.39 5.11 6.07
C PRO A 133 13.79 6.59 5.95
N GLY A 134 14.02 7.08 4.72
CA GLY A 134 14.30 8.49 4.47
C GLY A 134 13.11 9.38 4.85
N PRO A 135 13.30 10.71 4.97
CA PRO A 135 12.18 11.63 5.18
C PRO A 135 11.27 11.59 3.95
N PRO A 136 10.02 11.07 4.05
CA PRO A 136 9.10 11.10 2.92
C PRO A 136 8.75 12.55 2.59
N SER A 137 8.58 12.85 1.31
CA SER A 137 8.18 14.19 0.86
C SER A 137 6.70 14.47 1.16
N ALA A 138 5.87 13.44 1.16
CA ALA A 138 4.43 13.55 1.41
C ALA A 138 4.14 13.91 2.89
N PRO A 139 3.45 15.02 3.16
CA PRO A 139 3.00 15.36 4.51
C PRO A 139 1.78 14.54 4.92
N GLY A 140 1.50 14.51 6.23
CA GLY A 140 0.24 13.98 6.74
C GLY A 140 -0.97 14.79 6.26
N LEU A 141 -2.11 14.11 6.07
CA LEU A 141 -3.35 14.76 5.62
C LEU A 141 -3.90 15.78 6.63
N TRP A 142 -3.75 15.49 7.93
CA TRP A 142 -4.30 16.30 9.04
C TRP A 142 -3.24 17.09 9.80
N ASN A 143 -1.97 16.74 9.64
CA ASN A 143 -0.82 17.46 10.19
C ASN A 143 0.30 17.48 9.14
N ALA A 144 0.63 18.67 8.65
CA ALA A 144 1.64 18.85 7.62
C ALA A 144 3.07 18.54 8.07
N ASP A 145 3.33 18.55 9.38
CA ASP A 145 4.63 18.21 9.96
C ASP A 145 4.79 16.70 10.20
N PHE A 146 3.68 15.95 10.18
CA PHE A 146 3.70 14.51 10.32
C PHE A 146 4.14 13.82 9.03
N ARG A 147 4.86 12.70 9.15
CA ARG A 147 5.36 11.89 8.03
C ARG A 147 4.84 10.46 8.13
N PRO A 148 3.59 10.20 7.71
CA PRO A 148 2.94 8.90 7.91
C PRO A 148 3.63 7.77 7.13
N MET A 149 4.34 8.10 6.06
CA MET A 149 4.94 7.14 5.14
C MET A 149 6.35 6.66 5.54
N ARG A 150 6.83 7.01 6.75
CA ARG A 150 8.11 6.51 7.24
C ARG A 150 7.99 5.04 7.66
N SER A 151 8.90 4.20 7.18
CA SER A 151 8.99 2.77 7.49
C SER A 151 10.43 2.34 7.78
N PRO A 152 10.66 1.19 8.44
CA PRO A 152 12.01 0.68 8.72
C PRO A 152 12.74 0.16 7.47
N LEU A 153 11.99 -0.24 6.45
CA LEU A 153 12.51 -0.72 5.17
C LEU A 153 11.76 -0.07 4.01
N PRO A 154 12.39 0.12 2.84
CA PRO A 154 11.70 0.58 1.63
C PRO A 154 10.66 -0.45 1.19
N LEU A 155 9.45 0.01 0.87
CA LEU A 155 8.38 -0.85 0.34
C LEU A 155 7.37 -0.07 -0.51
N LEU A 156 6.69 -0.78 -1.39
CA LEU A 156 5.51 -0.29 -2.10
C LEU A 156 4.28 -1.11 -1.67
N ALA A 157 3.19 -0.41 -1.37
CA ALA A 157 1.95 -1.03 -0.93
C ALA A 157 0.89 -0.96 -2.04
N VAL A 158 0.11 -2.02 -2.21
CA VAL A 158 -1.07 -2.06 -3.09
C VAL A 158 -2.31 -2.32 -2.25
N ARG A 159 -3.37 -1.53 -2.45
CA ARG A 159 -4.71 -1.80 -1.88
C ARG A 159 -5.82 -1.31 -2.79
N HIS A 160 -7.06 -1.69 -2.47
CA HIS A 160 -8.24 -1.05 -3.07
C HIS A 160 -8.30 0.44 -2.75
N MET A 161 -8.67 1.24 -3.75
CA MET A 161 -9.06 2.63 -3.57
C MET A 161 -10.37 2.71 -2.79
N VAL A 162 -10.49 3.74 -1.97
CA VAL A 162 -11.69 4.04 -1.19
C VAL A 162 -12.08 5.52 -1.35
N ALA A 163 -13.30 5.87 -0.94
CA ALA A 163 -13.77 7.25 -1.02
C ALA A 163 -12.86 8.24 -0.28
N ALA A 164 -12.27 7.86 0.86
CA ALA A 164 -11.37 8.71 1.64
C ALA A 164 -10.03 9.02 0.92
N ASP A 165 -9.76 8.43 -0.25
CA ASP A 165 -8.56 8.71 -1.03
C ASP A 165 -8.66 9.98 -1.89
N ALA A 166 -9.82 10.63 -1.94
CA ALA A 166 -10.03 11.85 -2.75
C ALA A 166 -8.95 12.93 -2.56
N PRO A 167 -8.48 13.25 -1.34
CA PRO A 167 -7.43 14.27 -1.15
C PRO A 167 -6.13 13.95 -1.88
N PHE A 168 -5.81 12.67 -2.10
CA PHE A 168 -4.59 12.23 -2.77
C PHE A 168 -4.70 12.19 -4.31
N LEU A 169 -5.90 12.37 -4.86
CA LEU A 169 -6.19 12.21 -6.30
C LEU A 169 -6.67 13.51 -6.94
N ARG A 170 -7.19 14.46 -6.15
CA ARG A 170 -7.81 15.70 -6.66
C ARG A 170 -6.88 16.67 -7.40
N ALA A 171 -5.57 16.58 -7.17
CA ALA A 171 -4.60 17.50 -7.79
C ALA A 171 -4.30 17.15 -9.26
N ASP A 172 -4.64 15.93 -9.68
CA ASP A 172 -4.40 15.42 -11.03
C ASP A 172 -5.76 15.13 -11.69
N PRO A 173 -6.08 15.77 -12.83
CA PRO A 173 -7.39 15.62 -13.48
C PRO A 173 -7.71 14.18 -13.91
N GLU A 174 -6.72 13.41 -14.35
CA GLU A 174 -6.92 12.03 -14.78
C GLU A 174 -7.19 11.12 -13.58
N GLN A 175 -6.43 11.30 -12.51
CA GLN A 175 -6.63 10.57 -11.25
C GLN A 175 -7.98 10.90 -10.62
N LEU A 176 -8.40 12.17 -10.66
CA LEU A 176 -9.71 12.61 -10.20
C LEU A 176 -10.85 12.03 -11.07
N ALA A 177 -10.66 11.95 -12.39
CA ALA A 177 -11.63 11.34 -13.29
C ALA A 177 -11.81 9.84 -12.99
N ALA A 178 -10.71 9.10 -12.79
CA ALA A 178 -10.75 7.70 -12.40
C ALA A 178 -11.45 7.49 -11.05
N TYR A 179 -11.16 8.34 -10.07
CA TYR A 179 -11.85 8.36 -8.79
C TYR A 179 -13.37 8.56 -8.96
N ARG A 180 -13.78 9.56 -9.73
CA ARG A 180 -15.20 9.90 -9.98
C ARG A 180 -15.96 8.78 -10.70
N ARG A 181 -15.34 8.07 -11.65
CA ARG A 181 -15.97 6.90 -12.27
C ARG A 181 -16.35 5.82 -11.25
N ARG A 182 -15.65 5.76 -10.12
CA ARG A 182 -15.88 4.75 -9.08
C ARG A 182 -16.79 5.21 -7.95
N PHE A 183 -16.66 6.45 -7.49
CA PHE A 183 -17.38 6.95 -6.30
C PHE A 183 -18.42 8.04 -6.60
N GLY A 184 -18.49 8.51 -7.86
CA GLY A 184 -19.26 9.68 -8.23
C GLY A 184 -18.77 10.95 -7.51
N ASP A 185 -19.61 11.98 -7.48
CA ASP A 185 -19.29 13.24 -6.79
C ASP A 185 -19.45 13.15 -5.26
N ARG A 186 -19.98 12.04 -4.74
CA ARG A 186 -20.24 11.83 -3.30
C ARG A 186 -18.98 11.68 -2.46
N GLY A 187 -17.84 11.45 -3.10
CA GLY A 187 -16.56 11.20 -2.43
C GLY A 187 -15.64 12.42 -2.29
N ALA A 188 -15.98 13.55 -2.93
CA ALA A 188 -15.13 14.74 -2.93
C ALA A 188 -15.24 15.61 -1.67
N TYR A 189 -16.23 15.37 -0.81
CA TYR A 189 -16.54 16.24 0.32
C TYR A 189 -17.05 15.44 1.53
N ARG A 190 -16.15 14.87 2.33
CA ARG A 190 -16.31 14.72 3.78
C ARG A 190 -14.96 14.75 4.46
#